data_AF-A0A226DXF9-F1
#
_entry.id   AF-A0A226DXF9-F1
#
_cell.length_a   1.000
_cell.length_b   1.000
_cell.length_c   1.000
_cell.angle_alpha   90.00
_cell.angle_beta   90.00
_cell.angle_gamma   90.00
#
_symmetry.space_group_name_H-M   'P 1'
#
loop_
_entity.id
_entity.type
_entity.pdbx_description
1 polymer ?
#
loop_
_entity_poly.entity_id
_entity_poly.type
_entity_poly.pdbx_seq_one_letter_code
_entity_poly.pdbx_strand_id
1 'polypeptide(L)'
;MEMYVGAPCLEEDGKMLSLSPSKNKELEALPLLKNTAAASEREELFVQKLRQCGVLFDFVTDSQSDLKCKEVKRCALQEMVEYITTQEGVITEPIYPEAVNMFSVNVFRALAPSSSPNGTDFEPEKVKPTLDAAWPHLQLVYELFLNIINGLALPLREEHIASLFDVLLPLHKMNCLSVYHSQLAFCVVKFVEKDASLAERVVNGLFEFWPERHSPKEASFNLIYYITFATRFEFG
;
A
#
# COMPACT_ATOMS: atom_id res chain seq x y z
N MET A 1 -20.87 13.29 18.49
CA MET A 1 -20.56 14.47 17.66
C MET A 1 -19.33 15.09 18.30
N GLU A 2 -18.28 15.31 17.50
CA GLU A 2 -16.86 15.58 17.89
C GLU A 2 -16.08 14.33 18.33
N MET A 3 -14.89 13.98 17.81
CA MET A 3 -14.02 14.54 16.77
C MET A 3 -13.29 13.37 16.08
N TYR A 4 -13.35 13.33 14.75
CA TYR A 4 -12.33 12.64 13.96
C TYR A 4 -10.99 13.31 14.26
N VAL A 5 -10.07 12.58 14.89
CA VAL A 5 -8.67 12.97 14.96
C VAL A 5 -8.17 13.02 13.51
N GLY A 6 -7.75 14.21 13.10
CA GLY A 6 -7.60 14.60 11.71
C GLY A 6 -6.82 13.63 10.84
N ALA A 7 -7.28 13.48 9.61
CA ALA A 7 -6.46 13.00 8.50
C ALA A 7 -5.12 13.76 8.51
N PRO A 8 -3.98 13.10 8.22
CA PRO A 8 -2.74 13.83 8.03
C PRO A 8 -2.93 14.77 6.84
N CYS A 9 -2.87 16.07 7.10
CA CYS A 9 -2.80 17.09 6.05
C CYS A 9 -1.62 16.74 5.11
N LEU A 10 -1.91 16.55 3.84
CA LEU A 10 -0.91 16.67 2.78
C LEU A 10 -0.55 18.16 2.69
N GLU A 11 0.59 18.55 3.28
CA GLU A 11 1.15 19.89 3.06
C GLU A 11 1.61 20.01 1.60
N GLU A 12 1.32 21.15 0.97
CA GLU A 12 1.43 21.44 -0.47
C GLU A 12 2.85 21.40 -1.07
N ASP A 13 3.88 20.95 -0.35
CA ASP A 13 5.29 21.08 -0.76
C ASP A 13 6.05 19.76 -0.95
N GLY A 14 5.36 18.62 -1.11
CA GLY A 14 6.03 17.34 -1.38
C GLY A 14 7.01 16.89 -0.28
N LYS A 15 6.99 17.56 0.89
CA LYS A 15 7.74 17.17 2.07
C LYS A 15 6.95 16.11 2.82
N MET A 16 7.27 14.88 2.46
CA MET A 16 6.99 13.69 3.24
C MET A 16 7.33 13.93 4.71
N LEU A 17 6.35 13.74 5.59
CA LEU A 17 6.60 13.48 7.00
C LEU A 17 7.53 12.26 7.04
N SER A 18 8.79 12.47 7.39
CA SER A 18 9.74 11.39 7.57
C SER A 18 9.26 10.58 8.77
N LEU A 19 8.47 9.54 8.53
CA LEU A 19 8.26 8.45 9.48
C LEU A 19 9.61 7.76 9.64
N SER A 20 10.45 8.30 10.52
CA SER A 20 11.76 7.75 10.82
C SER A 20 11.60 6.32 11.32
N PRO A 21 12.44 5.36 10.88
CA PRO A 21 12.48 4.04 11.48
C PRO A 21 12.64 4.19 13.00
N SER A 22 11.69 3.68 13.78
CA SER A 22 11.76 3.77 15.24
C SER A 22 12.95 2.94 15.71
N LYS A 23 13.92 3.57 16.37
CA LYS A 23 15.04 2.87 17.01
C LYS A 23 14.52 2.06 18.20
N ASN A 24 14.87 0.78 18.24
CA ASN A 24 14.46 -0.24 19.23
C ASN A 24 12.98 -0.65 19.19
N LYS A 25 12.68 -1.67 18.40
CA LYS A 25 11.45 -2.46 18.55
C LYS A 25 11.84 -3.93 18.64
N GLU A 26 11.86 -4.48 19.85
CA GLU A 26 11.88 -5.94 20.05
C GLU A 26 10.54 -6.50 19.57
N LEU A 27 10.45 -6.85 18.28
CA LEU A 27 9.30 -7.59 17.78
C LEU A 27 9.42 -9.05 18.20
N GLU A 28 8.43 -9.52 18.95
CA GLU A 28 8.26 -10.93 19.24
C GLU A 28 7.25 -11.58 18.28
N ALA A 29 7.48 -12.84 17.95
CA ALA A 29 6.58 -13.58 17.07
C ALA A 29 5.24 -13.83 17.78
N LEU A 30 4.16 -13.27 17.22
CA LEU A 30 2.81 -13.52 17.71
C LEU A 30 2.35 -14.96 17.39
N PRO A 31 1.41 -15.53 18.17
CA PRO A 31 0.86 -16.86 17.92
C PRO A 31 0.33 -17.06 16.50
N LEU A 32 0.23 -18.32 16.06
CA LEU A 32 -0.27 -18.65 14.72
C LEU A 32 -1.80 -18.53 14.67
N LEU A 33 -2.31 -17.95 13.57
CA LEU A 33 -3.75 -17.76 13.34
C LEU A 33 -4.50 -19.11 13.34
N LYS A 34 -3.91 -20.13 12.71
CA LYS A 34 -4.49 -21.49 12.61
C LYS A 34 -4.65 -22.21 13.95
N ASN A 35 -3.87 -21.83 14.97
CA ASN A 35 -3.92 -22.45 16.29
C ASN A 35 -4.96 -21.79 17.21
N THR A 36 -5.57 -20.68 16.78
CA THR A 36 -6.54 -19.93 17.56
C THR A 36 -7.95 -20.48 17.31
N ALA A 37 -8.60 -21.03 18.34
CA ALA A 37 -9.84 -21.78 18.19
C ALA A 37 -11.06 -20.86 17.99
N ALA A 38 -11.17 -19.77 18.76
CA ALA A 38 -12.29 -18.85 18.68
C ALA A 38 -12.12 -17.85 17.52
N ALA A 39 -13.19 -17.62 16.76
CA ALA A 39 -13.17 -16.69 15.62
C ALA A 39 -12.86 -15.25 16.04
N SER A 40 -13.43 -14.78 17.16
CA SER A 40 -13.20 -13.43 17.69
C SER A 40 -11.76 -13.22 18.18
N GLU A 41 -11.16 -14.20 18.88
CA GLU A 41 -9.75 -14.14 19.27
C GLU A 41 -8.82 -14.13 18.05
N ARG A 42 -9.20 -14.87 16.99
CA ARG A 42 -8.42 -14.93 15.75
C ARG A 42 -8.49 -13.60 14.98
N GLU A 43 -9.65 -12.96 14.95
CA GLU A 43 -9.83 -11.61 14.40
C GLU A 43 -8.97 -10.59 15.16
N GLU A 44 -8.99 -10.62 16.50
CA GLU A 44 -8.14 -9.75 17.32
C GLU A 44 -6.65 -10.00 17.06
N LEU A 45 -6.24 -11.26 16.96
CA LEU A 45 -4.86 -11.64 16.64
C LEU A 45 -4.45 -11.15 15.24
N PHE A 46 -5.35 -11.19 14.26
CA PHE A 46 -5.10 -10.65 12.92
C PHE A 46 -4.86 -9.13 12.98
N VAL A 47 -5.69 -8.40 13.73
CA VAL A 47 -5.51 -6.97 14.00
C VAL A 47 -4.16 -6.68 14.67
N GLN A 48 -3.77 -7.47 15.68
CA GLN A 48 -2.47 -7.33 16.33
C GLN A 48 -1.30 -7.53 15.36
N LYS A 49 -1.39 -8.52 14.47
CA LYS A 49 -0.39 -8.75 13.41
C LYS A 49 -0.33 -7.59 12.41
N LEU A 50 -1.46 -7.03 11.99
CA LEU A 50 -1.49 -5.84 11.12
C LEU A 50 -0.77 -4.65 11.78
N ARG A 51 -1.08 -4.36 13.04
CA ARG A 51 -0.42 -3.29 13.81
C ARG A 51 1.08 -3.53 13.96
N GLN A 52 1.48 -4.78 14.25
CA GLN A 52 2.89 -5.18 14.32
C GLN A 52 3.61 -4.99 12.98
N CYS A 53 2.95 -5.29 11.86
CA CYS A 53 3.48 -5.08 10.52
C CYS A 53 3.55 -3.61 10.11
N GLY A 54 2.95 -2.68 10.86
CA GLY A 54 3.17 -1.23 10.70
C GLY A 54 4.57 -0.76 11.12
N VAL A 55 5.37 -1.60 11.78
CA VAL A 55 6.75 -1.26 12.14
C VAL A 55 7.67 -1.19 10.92
N LEU A 56 8.28 -0.02 10.69
CA LEU A 56 9.28 0.18 9.64
C LEU A 56 10.69 -0.21 10.11
N PHE A 57 11.46 -0.80 9.19
CA PHE A 57 12.86 -1.14 9.39
C PHE A 57 13.73 -0.42 8.37
N ASP A 58 14.97 -0.16 8.75
CA ASP A 58 15.98 0.34 7.82
C ASP A 58 16.60 -0.82 7.04
N PHE A 59 16.48 -0.76 5.71
CA PHE A 59 17.08 -1.73 4.78
C PHE A 59 18.29 -1.16 4.03
N VAL A 60 18.58 0.13 4.18
CA VAL A 60 19.59 0.85 3.39
C VAL A 60 20.76 1.27 4.26
N THR A 61 20.54 2.04 5.32
CA THR A 61 21.63 2.58 6.15
C THR A 61 22.22 1.52 7.06
N ASP A 62 21.38 0.66 7.62
CA ASP A 62 21.78 -0.42 8.53
C ASP A 62 21.08 -1.73 8.14
N SER A 63 21.48 -2.30 7.01
CA SER A 63 20.82 -3.48 6.43
C SER A 63 20.87 -4.72 7.32
N GLN A 64 21.90 -4.83 8.18
CA GLN A 64 22.14 -5.96 9.08
C GLN A 64 21.54 -5.78 10.48
N SER A 65 20.96 -4.62 10.77
CA SER A 65 20.16 -4.43 11.99
C SER A 65 18.88 -5.26 11.96
N ASP A 66 18.37 -5.59 13.15
CA ASP A 66 17.01 -6.10 13.35
C ASP A 66 16.66 -7.34 12.52
N LEU A 67 17.63 -8.17 12.12
CA LEU A 67 17.40 -9.34 11.24
C LEU A 67 16.29 -10.25 11.78
N LYS A 68 16.28 -10.49 13.09
CA LYS A 68 15.22 -11.27 13.77
C LYS A 68 13.86 -10.60 13.60
N CYS A 69 13.76 -9.31 13.85
CA CYS A 69 12.50 -8.56 13.79
C CYS A 69 12.00 -8.40 12.35
N LYS A 70 12.91 -8.22 11.38
CA LYS A 70 12.63 -8.25 9.95
C LYS A 70 12.01 -9.59 9.56
N GLU A 71 12.62 -10.70 9.97
CA GLU A 71 12.09 -12.03 9.69
C GLU A 71 10.74 -12.30 10.36
N VAL A 72 10.54 -11.84 11.61
CA VAL A 72 9.23 -11.92 12.30
C VAL A 72 8.16 -11.22 11.48
N LYS A 73 8.41 -9.99 11.01
CA LYS A 73 7.47 -9.25 10.15
C LYS A 73 7.20 -9.98 8.84
N ARG A 74 8.24 -10.49 8.17
CA ARG A 74 8.09 -11.25 6.92
C ARG A 74 7.18 -12.46 7.10
N CYS A 75 7.42 -13.25 8.15
CA CYS A 75 6.59 -14.42 8.47
C CYS A 75 5.14 -14.05 8.83
N ALA A 76 4.94 -12.98 9.60
CA ALA A 76 3.59 -12.51 9.94
C ALA A 76 2.80 -12.03 8.71
N LEU A 77 3.44 -11.29 7.80
CA LEU A 77 2.82 -10.88 6.53
C LEU A 77 2.46 -12.10 5.66
N GLN A 78 3.39 -13.05 5.51
CA GLN A 78 3.15 -14.27 4.73
C GLN A 78 1.98 -15.09 5.29
N GLU A 79 1.92 -15.25 6.61
CA GLU A 79 0.83 -15.98 7.27
C GLU A 79 -0.52 -15.28 7.05
N MET A 80 -0.57 -13.94 7.14
CA MET A 80 -1.81 -13.19 6.90
C MET A 80 -2.29 -13.32 5.45
N VAL A 81 -1.36 -13.34 4.47
CA VAL A 81 -1.68 -13.59 3.05
C VAL A 81 -2.26 -15.00 2.86
N GLU A 82 -1.63 -16.02 3.45
CA GLU A 82 -2.16 -17.40 3.38
C GLU A 82 -3.53 -17.51 4.06
N TYR A 83 -3.71 -16.84 5.20
CA TYR A 83 -4.96 -16.90 5.95
C TYR A 83 -6.13 -16.28 5.18
N ILE A 84 -5.94 -15.08 4.62
CA ILE A 84 -7.02 -14.39 3.88
C ILE A 84 -7.36 -15.05 2.55
N THR A 85 -6.41 -15.76 1.94
CA THR A 85 -6.63 -16.48 0.67
C THR A 85 -7.32 -17.83 0.86
N THR A 86 -7.28 -18.39 2.07
CA THR A 86 -7.83 -19.72 2.38
C THR A 86 -9.12 -19.69 3.20
N GLN A 87 -9.46 -18.57 3.81
CA GLN A 87 -10.64 -18.42 4.67
C GLN A 87 -11.60 -17.35 4.13
N GLU A 88 -12.89 -17.62 4.20
CA GLU A 88 -13.93 -16.66 3.84
C GLU A 88 -14.34 -15.80 5.03
N GLY A 89 -14.89 -14.60 4.74
CA GLY A 89 -15.44 -13.73 5.78
C GLY A 89 -14.41 -13.11 6.73
N VAL A 90 -13.12 -13.16 6.37
CA VAL A 90 -12.03 -12.60 7.20
C VAL A 90 -12.08 -11.08 7.28
N ILE A 91 -12.55 -10.40 6.23
CA ILE A 91 -12.48 -8.94 6.14
C ILE A 91 -13.69 -8.33 6.84
N THR A 92 -13.47 -8.00 8.11
CA THR A 92 -14.47 -7.40 9.00
C THR A 92 -14.21 -5.91 9.22
N GLU A 93 -15.16 -5.24 9.85
CA GLU A 93 -15.08 -3.81 10.22
C GLU A 93 -13.85 -3.43 11.07
N PRO A 94 -13.40 -4.21 12.07
CA PRO A 94 -12.16 -3.88 12.80
C PRO A 94 -10.88 -4.18 12.01
N ILE A 95 -10.91 -5.10 11.04
CA ILE A 95 -9.71 -5.50 10.28
C ILE A 95 -9.37 -4.49 9.18
N TYR A 96 -10.38 -4.01 8.45
CA TYR A 96 -10.17 -3.15 7.30
C TYR A 96 -9.37 -1.86 7.57
N PRO A 97 -9.72 -1.02 8.57
CA PRO A 97 -9.00 0.23 8.82
C PRO A 97 -7.54 -0.01 9.23
N GLU A 98 -7.29 -1.09 9.98
CA GLU A 98 -5.94 -1.49 10.39
C GLU A 98 -5.10 -1.94 9.20
N ALA A 99 -5.72 -2.61 8.22
CA ALA A 99 -5.02 -3.02 7.01
C ALA A 99 -4.70 -1.84 6.10
N VAL A 100 -5.63 -0.89 5.93
CA VAL A 100 -5.38 0.36 5.20
C VAL A 100 -4.26 1.15 5.86
N ASN A 101 -4.26 1.27 7.19
CA ASN A 101 -3.19 1.95 7.92
C ASN A 101 -1.85 1.24 7.77
N MET A 102 -1.81 -0.09 7.95
CA MET A 102 -0.58 -0.89 7.77
C MET A 102 -0.03 -0.74 6.36
N PHE A 103 -0.88 -0.81 5.33
CA PHE A 103 -0.50 -0.58 3.94
C PHE A 103 0.09 0.81 3.75
N SER A 104 -0.63 1.84 4.20
CA SER A 104 -0.23 3.25 4.10
C SER A 104 1.14 3.50 4.71
N VAL A 105 1.37 3.09 5.96
CA VAL A 105 2.65 3.32 6.66
C VAL A 105 3.83 2.64 5.95
N ASN A 106 3.62 1.46 5.36
CA ASN A 106 4.67 0.74 4.64
C ASN A 106 4.99 1.33 3.27
N VAL A 107 3.98 1.85 2.57
CA VAL A 107 4.13 2.39 1.21
C VAL A 107 4.52 3.87 1.24
N PHE A 108 3.91 4.69 2.09
CA PHE A 108 4.28 6.10 2.29
C PHE A 108 5.56 6.21 3.15
N ARG A 109 6.70 5.90 2.54
CA ARG A 109 8.00 6.09 3.20
C ARG A 109 8.98 6.83 2.32
N ALA A 110 9.93 7.48 2.98
CA ALA A 110 11.04 8.10 2.30
C ALA A 110 11.95 7.03 1.73
N LEU A 111 12.02 6.94 0.40
CA LEU A 111 13.13 6.24 -0.21
C LEU A 111 14.43 6.97 0.14
N ALA A 112 15.50 6.21 0.28
CA ALA A 112 16.82 6.76 0.48
C ALA A 112 17.10 7.83 -0.59
N PRO A 113 17.74 8.96 -0.23
CA PRO A 113 18.07 10.00 -1.19
C PRO A 113 18.85 9.38 -2.35
N SER A 114 18.40 9.64 -3.58
CA SER A 114 19.04 9.15 -4.78
C SER A 114 20.52 9.50 -4.75
N SER A 115 21.40 8.51 -4.75
CA SER A 115 22.85 8.68 -4.87
C SER A 115 23.20 9.08 -6.31
N SER A 116 22.82 10.29 -6.72
CA SER A 116 23.39 10.93 -7.91
C SER A 116 24.50 11.85 -7.46
N PRO A 117 25.78 11.46 -7.62
CA PRO A 117 26.88 12.38 -7.42
C PRO A 117 26.94 13.31 -8.64
N ASN A 118 26.69 14.59 -8.39
CA ASN A 118 26.94 15.72 -9.28
C ASN A 118 25.94 15.87 -10.45
N GLY A 119 25.19 16.98 -10.40
CA GLY A 119 24.33 17.41 -11.49
C GLY A 119 25.16 17.82 -12.69
N THR A 120 25.11 17.02 -13.75
CA THR A 120 25.01 17.41 -15.17
C THR A 120 24.85 16.13 -15.98
N ASP A 121 23.63 15.58 -15.96
CA ASP A 121 22.99 14.68 -16.93
C ASP A 121 21.95 13.84 -16.20
N PHE A 122 20.80 14.45 -15.91
CA PHE A 122 19.59 13.68 -15.65
C PHE A 122 19.12 13.13 -16.99
N GLU A 123 19.71 12.02 -17.44
CA GLU A 123 19.04 11.14 -18.38
C GLU A 123 18.11 10.21 -17.60
N PRO A 124 16.79 10.47 -17.57
CA PRO A 124 15.85 9.65 -16.81
C PRO A 124 15.85 8.17 -17.24
N GLU A 125 16.27 7.88 -18.48
CA GLU A 125 16.38 6.52 -19.02
C GLU A 125 17.59 5.72 -18.49
N LYS A 126 18.61 6.39 -17.95
CA LYS A 126 19.83 5.73 -17.43
C LYS A 126 19.81 5.48 -15.92
N VAL A 127 18.79 5.94 -15.20
CA VAL A 127 18.59 5.58 -13.79
C VAL A 127 18.17 4.12 -13.76
N LYS A 128 19.17 3.23 -13.61
CA LYS A 128 18.95 1.79 -13.42
C LYS A 128 17.90 1.63 -12.33
N PRO A 129 16.81 0.85 -12.55
CA PRO A 129 15.80 0.64 -11.51
C PRO A 129 16.51 0.05 -10.30
N THR A 130 16.71 0.86 -9.28
CA THR A 130 17.26 0.41 -8.01
C THR A 130 16.19 -0.44 -7.36
N LEU A 131 16.45 -1.74 -7.28
CA LEU A 131 15.59 -2.68 -6.57
C LEU A 131 15.43 -2.16 -5.13
N ASP A 132 14.18 -1.99 -4.71
CA ASP A 132 13.88 -1.50 -3.38
C ASP A 132 14.38 -2.50 -2.33
N ALA A 133 15.27 -2.07 -1.43
CA ALA A 133 15.85 -2.98 -0.45
C ALA A 133 14.79 -3.54 0.52
N ALA A 134 13.66 -2.86 0.71
CA ALA A 134 12.53 -3.33 1.51
C ALA A 134 11.55 -4.21 0.73
N TRP A 135 11.83 -4.50 -0.56
CA TRP A 135 10.94 -5.25 -1.44
C TRP A 135 10.41 -6.58 -0.88
N PRO A 136 11.21 -7.40 -0.16
CA PRO A 136 10.70 -8.64 0.43
C PRO A 136 9.51 -8.43 1.39
N HIS A 137 9.42 -7.27 2.05
CA HIS A 137 8.26 -6.91 2.87
C HIS A 137 7.17 -6.23 2.03
N LEU A 138 7.54 -5.31 1.15
CA LEU A 138 6.57 -4.57 0.34
C LEU A 138 5.75 -5.48 -0.58
N GLN A 139 6.40 -6.48 -1.18
CA GLN A 139 5.70 -7.45 -2.02
C GLN A 139 4.54 -8.10 -1.26
N LEU A 140 4.79 -8.53 -0.02
CA LEU A 140 3.77 -9.14 0.84
C LEU A 140 2.72 -8.12 1.31
N VAL A 141 3.11 -6.86 1.54
CA VAL A 141 2.16 -5.78 1.88
C VAL A 141 1.18 -5.53 0.74
N TYR A 142 1.68 -5.43 -0.50
CA TYR A 142 0.83 -5.28 -1.69
C TYR A 142 -0.05 -6.50 -1.91
N GLU A 143 0.51 -7.70 -1.81
CA GLU A 143 -0.22 -8.96 -1.97
C GLU A 143 -1.34 -9.10 -0.92
N LEU A 144 -1.07 -8.77 0.34
CA LEU A 144 -2.07 -8.79 1.40
C LEU A 144 -3.19 -7.79 1.11
N PHE A 145 -2.84 -6.54 0.78
CA PHE A 145 -3.83 -5.50 0.52
C PHE A 145 -4.70 -5.81 -0.70
N LEU A 146 -4.09 -6.35 -1.76
CA LEU A 146 -4.81 -6.82 -2.94
C LEU A 146 -5.81 -7.93 -2.62
N ASN A 147 -5.41 -8.92 -1.81
CA ASN A 147 -6.33 -9.98 -1.38
C ASN A 147 -7.46 -9.45 -0.49
N ILE A 148 -7.18 -8.43 0.33
CA ILE A 148 -8.22 -7.72 1.09
C ILE A 148 -9.21 -7.07 0.14
N ILE A 149 -8.74 -6.33 -0.87
CA ILE A 149 -9.63 -5.71 -1.87
C ILE A 149 -10.50 -6.79 -2.51
N ASN A 150 -9.89 -7.89 -3.00
CA ASN A 150 -10.60 -9.00 -3.63
C ASN A 150 -11.68 -9.62 -2.75
N GLY A 151 -11.45 -9.72 -1.44
CA GLY A 151 -12.42 -10.28 -0.50
C GLY A 151 -13.46 -9.28 0.02
N LEU A 152 -13.43 -8.00 -0.38
CA LEU A 152 -14.45 -7.02 0.04
C LEU A 152 -15.84 -7.44 -0.42
N ALA A 153 -16.78 -7.44 0.52
CA ALA A 153 -18.18 -7.67 0.24
C ALA A 153 -18.79 -6.52 -0.58
N LEU A 154 -19.80 -6.84 -1.39
CA LEU A 154 -20.58 -5.86 -2.16
C LEU A 154 -21.95 -5.64 -1.50
N PRO A 155 -22.51 -4.41 -1.56
CA PRO A 155 -21.90 -3.20 -2.13
C PRO A 155 -20.71 -2.70 -1.30
N LEU A 156 -19.77 -1.99 -1.95
CA LEU A 156 -18.63 -1.38 -1.27
C LEU A 156 -19.12 -0.36 -0.23
N ARG A 157 -18.50 -0.38 0.96
CA ARG A 157 -18.79 0.59 2.02
C ARG A 157 -18.12 1.93 1.73
N GLU A 158 -18.65 3.01 2.30
CA GLU A 158 -18.08 4.35 2.16
C GLU A 158 -16.61 4.41 2.59
N GLU A 159 -16.23 3.72 3.66
CA GLU A 159 -14.83 3.61 4.10
C GLU A 159 -13.91 2.94 3.07
N HIS A 160 -14.42 1.99 2.29
CA HIS A 160 -13.65 1.31 1.25
C HIS A 160 -13.36 2.28 0.11
N ILE A 161 -14.39 3.03 -0.29
CA ILE A 161 -14.31 4.07 -1.31
C ILE A 161 -13.38 5.19 -0.84
N ALA A 162 -13.48 5.63 0.42
CA ALA A 162 -12.59 6.63 1.00
C ALA A 162 -11.12 6.18 0.89
N SER A 163 -10.79 4.93 1.23
CA SER A 163 -9.42 4.43 1.10
C SER A 163 -8.86 4.49 -0.35
N LEU A 164 -9.72 4.30 -1.37
CA LEU A 164 -9.31 4.42 -2.76
C LEU A 164 -8.86 5.86 -3.06
N PHE A 165 -9.67 6.85 -2.69
CA PHE A 165 -9.41 8.26 -3.00
C PHE A 165 -8.39 8.93 -2.07
N ASP A 166 -8.34 8.53 -0.80
CA ASP A 166 -7.51 9.17 0.23
C ASP A 166 -6.13 8.50 0.39
N VAL A 167 -6.00 7.22 -0.02
CA VAL A 167 -4.75 6.45 0.12
C VAL A 167 -4.21 6.02 -1.24
N LEU A 168 -4.97 5.28 -2.05
CA LEU A 168 -4.44 4.68 -3.27
C LEU A 168 -4.16 5.68 -4.39
N LEU A 169 -5.07 6.62 -4.66
CA LEU A 169 -4.83 7.61 -5.73
C LEU A 169 -3.66 8.57 -5.41
N PRO A 170 -3.54 9.15 -4.19
CA PRO A 170 -2.42 10.01 -3.86
C PRO A 170 -1.05 9.33 -3.97
N LEU A 171 -0.96 8.01 -3.78
CA LEU A 171 0.27 7.25 -3.95
C LEU A 171 0.87 7.30 -5.37
N HIS A 172 0.06 7.65 -6.38
CA HIS A 172 0.52 7.84 -7.76
C HIS A 172 1.29 9.16 -7.95
N LYS A 173 1.21 10.09 -6.99
CA LYS A 173 1.99 11.35 -7.04
C LYS A 173 3.45 11.19 -6.62
N MET A 174 3.77 10.10 -5.94
CA MET A 174 5.07 9.95 -5.28
C MET A 174 6.18 9.75 -6.33
N ASN A 175 7.34 10.36 -6.08
CA ASN A 175 8.49 10.35 -7.00
C ASN A 175 9.09 8.96 -7.28
N CYS A 176 8.69 7.95 -6.51
CA CYS A 176 9.16 6.58 -6.59
C CYS A 176 8.17 5.61 -7.21
N LEU A 177 7.14 6.13 -7.90
CA LEU A 177 6.07 5.33 -8.51
C LEU A 177 6.60 4.17 -9.37
N SER A 178 7.70 4.34 -10.10
CA SER A 178 8.26 3.31 -10.98
C SER A 178 8.61 1.98 -10.28
N VAL A 179 8.81 1.99 -8.96
CA VAL A 179 9.15 0.81 -8.17
C VAL A 179 7.93 -0.09 -7.91
N TYR A 180 6.75 0.52 -7.72
CA TYR A 180 5.55 -0.18 -7.27
C TYR A 180 4.31 0.08 -8.13
N HIS A 181 4.48 0.78 -9.26
CA HIS A 181 3.39 1.21 -10.13
C HIS A 181 2.46 0.05 -10.49
N SER A 182 3.02 -1.07 -10.95
CA SER A 182 2.23 -2.21 -11.41
C SER A 182 1.32 -2.76 -10.32
N GLN A 183 1.79 -2.86 -9.08
CA GLN A 183 1.03 -3.38 -7.95
C GLN A 183 -0.04 -2.38 -7.49
N LEU A 184 0.30 -1.09 -7.44
CA LEU A 184 -0.64 -0.04 -7.06
C LEU A 184 -1.75 0.13 -8.11
N ALA A 185 -1.39 0.15 -9.39
CA ALA A 185 -2.30 0.15 -10.53
C ALA A 185 -3.29 -1.01 -10.43
N PHE A 186 -2.79 -2.21 -10.12
CA PHE A 186 -3.64 -3.39 -9.98
C PHE A 186 -4.64 -3.28 -8.82
N CYS A 187 -4.24 -2.69 -7.68
CA CYS A 187 -5.17 -2.43 -6.57
C CYS A 187 -6.30 -1.48 -6.99
N VAL A 188 -5.99 -0.40 -7.72
CA VAL A 188 -7.00 0.55 -8.23
C VAL A 188 -7.95 -0.14 -9.21
N VAL A 189 -7.42 -0.92 -10.16
CA VAL A 189 -8.23 -1.68 -11.11
C VAL A 189 -9.17 -2.64 -10.38
N LYS A 190 -8.70 -3.34 -9.34
CA LYS A 190 -9.55 -4.24 -8.54
C LYS A 190 -10.68 -3.54 -7.79
N PHE A 191 -10.48 -2.30 -7.38
CA PHE A 191 -11.58 -1.48 -6.84
C PHE A 191 -12.62 -1.15 -7.91
N VAL A 192 -12.18 -0.77 -9.11
CA VAL A 192 -13.07 -0.42 -10.22
C VAL A 192 -13.82 -1.67 -10.75
N GLU A 193 -13.18 -2.83 -10.81
CA GLU A 193 -13.85 -4.11 -11.14
C GLU A 193 -14.96 -4.47 -10.13
N LYS A 194 -14.86 -4.00 -8.88
CA LYS A 194 -15.89 -4.21 -7.85
C LYS A 194 -17.04 -3.23 -7.92
N ASP A 195 -16.77 -2.01 -8.36
CA ASP A 195 -17.78 -0.98 -8.60
C ASP A 195 -17.34 -0.08 -9.76
N ALA A 196 -17.86 -0.39 -10.95
CA ALA A 196 -17.50 0.32 -12.18
C ALA A 196 -17.95 1.79 -12.17
N SER A 197 -18.88 2.19 -11.30
CA SER A 197 -19.28 3.60 -11.17
C SER A 197 -18.14 4.49 -10.64
N LEU A 198 -17.14 3.89 -10.00
CA LEU A 198 -15.95 4.58 -9.51
C LEU A 198 -14.99 5.01 -10.63
N ALA A 199 -15.09 4.40 -11.82
CA ALA A 199 -14.12 4.59 -12.90
C ALA A 199 -13.92 6.04 -13.32
N GLU A 200 -15.02 6.76 -13.57
CA GLU A 200 -14.95 8.17 -13.99
C GLU A 200 -14.30 9.04 -12.91
N ARG A 201 -14.68 8.82 -11.65
CA ARG A 201 -14.10 9.54 -10.50
C ARG A 201 -12.61 9.26 -10.34
N VAL A 202 -12.19 8.00 -10.50
CA VAL A 202 -10.79 7.59 -10.45
C VAL A 202 -9.99 8.23 -11.57
N VAL A 203 -10.49 8.18 -12.81
CA VAL A 203 -9.81 8.78 -13.97
C VAL A 203 -9.67 10.29 -13.79
N ASN A 204 -10.72 10.99 -13.33
CA ASN A 204 -10.67 12.41 -13.05
C ASN A 204 -9.67 12.75 -11.93
N GLY A 205 -9.64 11.96 -10.85
CA GLY A 205 -8.64 12.14 -9.78
C GLY A 205 -7.20 11.93 -10.27
N LEU A 206 -6.95 10.95 -11.14
CA LEU A 206 -5.65 10.75 -11.76
C LEU A 206 -5.24 11.91 -12.67
N PHE A 207 -6.19 12.52 -13.39
CA PHE A 207 -5.95 13.72 -14.20
C PHE A 207 -5.65 14.96 -13.35
N GLU A 208 -6.30 15.13 -12.20
CA GLU A 208 -5.98 16.22 -11.27
C GLU A 208 -4.55 16.12 -10.73
N PHE A 209 -4.05 14.89 -10.61
CA PHE A 209 -2.72 14.60 -10.08
C PHE A 209 -1.63 14.58 -11.17
N TRP A 210 -1.99 14.92 -12.40
CA TRP A 210 -1.11 14.95 -13.55
C TRP A 210 -0.11 16.12 -13.47
N PRO A 211 1.20 15.87 -13.31
CA PRO A 211 2.18 16.94 -13.31
C PRO A 211 2.36 17.47 -14.73
N GLU A 212 2.16 18.78 -14.93
CA GLU A 212 2.35 19.43 -16.23
C GLU A 212 3.79 19.28 -16.78
N ARG A 213 4.78 18.94 -15.94
CA ARG A 213 6.19 18.81 -16.34
C ARG A 213 6.96 17.73 -15.56
N HIS A 214 6.75 16.43 -15.81
CA HIS A 214 7.73 15.39 -15.47
C HIS A 214 7.48 14.09 -16.26
N SER A 215 8.49 13.21 -16.39
CA SER A 215 8.47 11.96 -17.17
C SER A 215 7.81 10.70 -16.55
N PRO A 216 6.89 10.73 -15.56
CA PRO A 216 6.03 9.58 -15.22
C PRO A 216 4.81 9.37 -16.13
N LYS A 217 4.64 10.16 -17.20
CA LYS A 217 3.40 10.22 -18.00
C LYS A 217 2.90 8.88 -18.56
N GLU A 218 3.80 7.95 -18.88
CA GLU A 218 3.41 6.64 -19.46
C GLU A 218 2.72 5.73 -18.44
N ALA A 219 3.14 5.76 -17.17
CA ALA A 219 2.63 4.87 -16.13
C ALA A 219 1.17 5.19 -15.81
N SER A 220 0.88 6.45 -15.49
CA SER A 220 -0.49 6.95 -15.28
C SER A 220 -1.36 6.78 -16.54
N PHE A 221 -0.80 6.96 -17.74
CA PHE A 221 -1.52 6.75 -19.00
C PHE A 221 -1.91 5.28 -19.20
N ASN A 222 -1.00 4.34 -18.92
CA ASN A 222 -1.29 2.91 -19.00
C ASN A 222 -2.38 2.50 -17.99
N LEU A 223 -2.36 3.06 -16.77
CA LEU A 223 -3.41 2.82 -15.79
C LEU A 223 -4.77 3.35 -16.26
N ILE A 224 -4.84 4.60 -16.74
CA ILE A 224 -6.07 5.20 -17.29
C ILE A 224 -6.59 4.37 -18.47
N TYR A 225 -5.70 3.95 -19.38
CA TYR A 225 -6.05 3.09 -20.50
C TYR A 225 -6.63 1.75 -20.02
N TYR A 226 -6.00 1.12 -19.03
CA TYR A 226 -6.46 -0.15 -18.49
C TYR A 226 -7.80 -0.04 -17.77
N ILE A 227 -8.01 1.01 -16.97
CA ILE A 227 -9.29 1.30 -16.30
C ILE A 227 -10.39 1.52 -17.34
N THR A 228 -10.13 2.37 -18.33
CA THR A 228 -11.08 2.68 -19.42
C THR A 228 -11.41 1.43 -20.22
N PHE A 229 -10.43 0.55 -20.46
CA PHE A 229 -10.63 -0.73 -21.15
C PHE A 229 -11.45 -1.70 -20.29
N ALA A 230 -11.11 -1.86 -19.01
CA ALA A 230 -11.81 -2.75 -18.08
C ALA A 230 -13.31 -2.38 -17.97
N THR A 231 -13.62 -1.09 -17.87
CA THR A 231 -15.03 -0.62 -17.78
C THR A 231 -15.79 -0.74 -19.10
N ARG A 232 -15.09 -0.80 -20.25
CA ARG A 232 -15.72 -0.86 -21.57
C ARG A 232 -16.13 -2.27 -21.98
N PHE A 233 -15.56 -3.31 -21.36
CA PHE A 233 -15.89 -4.71 -21.63
C PHE A 233 -17.01 -5.28 -20.74
N GLU A 234 -17.32 -4.66 -19.60
CA GLU A 234 -18.43 -5.10 -18.74
C GLU A 234 -19.79 -4.48 -19.11
N PHE A 235 -19.81 -3.42 -19.94
CA PHE A 235 -21.02 -2.73 -20.39
C PHE A 235 -21.26 -2.80 -21.92
N GLY A 236 -20.60 -3.74 -22.60
CA GLY A 236 -20.74 -4.00 -24.04
C GLY A 236 -21.63 -5.20 -24.34
#